data_AF-A0A7J5BMX4-F1
#
_entry.id   AF-A0A7J5BMX4-F1
#
_cell.length_a   1.000
_cell.length_b   1.000
_cell.length_c   1.000
_cell.angle_alpha   90.00
_cell.angle_beta   90.00
_cell.angle_gamma   90.00
#
_symmetry.space_group_name_H-M   'P 1'
#
loop_
_entity.id
_entity.type
_entity.pdbx_description
1 polymer ?
#
loop_
_entity_poly.entity_id
_entity_poly.type
_entity_poly.pdbx_seq_one_letter_code
_entity_poly.pdbx_strand_id
1 'polypeptide(L)' 'MEAHARIEVEPAFLTQAEIAVLLGVPERTLEGWLLTKSGPPWLKLGRHVKYDRDDVLAWAREQRHG' A
#
# COMPACT_ATOMS: atom_id res chain seq x y z
N MET A 1 -15.88 -12.78 -35.28
CA MET A 1 -14.86 -11.74 -35.11
C MET A 1 -15.23 -10.95 -33.88
N GLU A 2 -14.75 -11.35 -32.71
CA GLU A 2 -14.87 -10.54 -31.49
C GLU A 2 -13.46 -10.12 -31.11
N ALA A 3 -13.19 -8.83 -31.25
CA ALA A 3 -11.96 -8.24 -30.79
C ALA A 3 -12.03 -8.18 -29.26
N HIS A 4 -11.26 -9.03 -28.58
CA HIS A 4 -11.04 -8.90 -27.16
C HIS A 4 -10.24 -7.60 -26.95
N ALA A 5 -10.93 -6.54 -26.53
CA ALA A 5 -10.28 -5.33 -26.08
C ALA A 5 -9.38 -5.69 -24.91
N ARG A 6 -8.08 -5.37 -25.02
CA ARG A 6 -7.13 -5.59 -23.93
C ARG A 6 -7.49 -4.62 -22.81
N ILE A 7 -8.03 -5.13 -21.71
CA ILE A 7 -8.21 -4.31 -20.51
C ILE A 7 -6.85 -4.21 -19.85
N GLU A 8 -6.26 -3.02 -19.89
CA GLU A 8 -5.11 -2.66 -19.07
C GLU A 8 -5.64 -2.36 -17.67
N VAL A 9 -5.44 -3.30 -16.75
CA VAL A 9 -5.75 -3.12 -15.33
C VAL A 9 -4.47 -2.65 -14.65
N GLU A 10 -4.37 -1.34 -14.43
CA GLU A 10 -3.36 -0.81 -13.52
C GLU A 10 -3.58 -1.42 -12.13
N PRO A 11 -2.55 -1.97 -11.48
CA PRO A 11 -2.71 -2.57 -10.16
C PRO A 11 -3.10 -1.47 -9.17
N ALA A 12 -4.38 -1.48 -8.77
CA ALA A 12 -4.94 -0.51 -7.83
C ALA A 12 -4.24 -0.53 -6.46
N PHE A 13 -3.54 -1.61 -6.11
CA PHE A 13 -2.92 -1.79 -4.80
C PHE A 13 -1.42 -2.05 -4.85
N LEU A 14 -0.71 -1.28 -4.03
CA LEU A 14 0.73 -1.30 -3.87
C LEU A 14 1.17 -2.41 -2.91
N THR A 15 2.36 -2.95 -3.17
CA THR A 15 3.09 -3.85 -2.29
C THR A 15 3.73 -3.08 -1.13
N GLN A 16 4.16 -3.83 -0.11
CA GLN A 16 4.90 -3.27 1.00
C GLN A 16 6.21 -2.58 0.56
N ALA A 17 6.93 -3.17 -0.41
CA ALA A 17 8.13 -2.57 -0.98
C ALA A 17 7.85 -1.22 -1.67
N GLU A 18 6.76 -1.12 -2.44
CA GLU A 18 6.36 0.14 -3.10
C GLU A 18 5.96 1.21 -2.08
N ILE A 19 5.29 0.83 -0.99
CA ILE A 19 4.96 1.76 0.11
C ILE A 19 6.20 2.19 0.89
N ALA A 20 7.17 1.29 1.08
CA ALA A 20 8.43 1.63 1.71
C ALA A 20 9.16 2.75 0.93
N VAL A 21 9.20 2.62 -0.39
CA VAL A 21 9.73 3.65 -1.30
C VAL A 21 8.88 4.93 -1.23
N LEU A 22 7.55 4.82 -1.28
CA LEU A 22 6.63 5.97 -1.25
C LEU A 22 6.78 6.81 0.03
N LEU A 23 6.90 6.16 1.18
CA LEU A 23 7.03 6.82 2.48
C LEU A 23 8.48 7.17 2.86
N GLY A 24 9.46 6.65 2.11
CA GLY A 24 10.88 6.84 2.43
C GLY A 24 11.32 6.13 3.71
N VAL A 25 10.70 4.99 4.04
CA VAL A 25 11.02 4.18 5.23
C VAL A 25 11.52 2.79 4.85
N PRO A 26 12.33 2.12 5.69
CA PRO A 26 12.71 0.73 5.46
C PRO A 26 11.48 -0.21 5.43
N GLU A 27 11.49 -1.23 4.57
CA GLU A 27 10.40 -2.22 4.51
C GLU A 27 10.19 -2.94 5.86
N ARG A 28 11.28 -3.17 6.61
CA ARG A 28 11.28 -3.67 8.00
C ARG A 28 10.44 -2.82 8.96
N THR A 29 10.40 -1.50 8.76
CA THR A 29 9.56 -0.61 9.56
C THR A 29 8.09 -0.92 9.33
N LEU A 30 7.69 -1.14 8.07
CA LEU A 30 6.33 -1.55 7.73
C LEU A 30 5.98 -2.93 8.33
N GLU A 31 6.92 -3.89 8.35
CA GLU A 31 6.71 -5.18 9.01
C GLU A 31 6.41 -4.99 10.52
N GLY A 32 7.18 -4.14 11.20
CA GLY A 32 6.96 -3.80 12.60
C GLY A 32 5.60 -3.14 12.84
N TRP A 33 5.18 -2.25 11.93
CA TRP A 33 3.85 -1.63 11.98
C TRP A 33 2.73 -2.65 11.81
N LEU A 34 2.86 -3.59 10.85
CA LEU A 34 1.88 -4.68 10.67
C LEU A 34 1.73 -5.54 11.92
N LEU A 35 2.84 -5.88 12.59
CA LEU A 35 2.84 -6.67 13.83
C LEU A 35 2.17 -5.93 14.99
N THR A 36 2.46 -4.64 15.11
CA THR A 36 1.92 -3.78 16.18
C THR A 36 0.54 -3.21 15.86
N LYS A 37 0.00 -3.50 14.66
CA LYS A 37 -1.24 -2.91 14.13
C LYS A 37 -1.21 -1.37 14.15
N SER A 38 -0.03 -0.82 13.91
CA SER A 38 0.18 0.61 13.70
C SER A 38 0.47 0.88 12.22
N GLY A 39 0.66 2.14 11.84
CA GLY A 39 0.98 2.51 10.47
C GLY A 39 -0.24 2.72 9.56
N PRO A 40 -0.02 2.84 8.24
CA PRO A 40 -1.08 3.11 7.29
C PRO A 40 -2.04 1.92 7.13
N PRO A 41 -3.28 2.17 6.68
CA PRO A 41 -4.23 1.11 6.36
C PRO A 41 -3.69 0.11 5.34
N TRP A 42 -3.99 -1.16 5.54
CA TRP A 42 -3.54 -2.25 4.69
C TRP A 42 -4.65 -3.28 4.46
N LEU A 43 -4.56 -3.95 3.32
CA LEU A 43 -5.50 -4.94 2.84
C LEU A 43 -4.84 -6.32 2.87
N LYS A 44 -5.53 -7.31 3.44
CA LYS A 44 -5.07 -8.70 3.42
C LYS A 44 -5.70 -9.43 2.22
N LEU A 45 -4.89 -9.72 1.21
CA LEU A 45 -5.29 -10.52 0.04
C LEU A 45 -4.59 -11.87 0.10
N GLY A 46 -5.20 -12.81 0.84
CA GLY A 46 -4.62 -14.12 1.12
C GLY A 46 -3.33 -14.00 1.94
N ARG A 47 -2.19 -14.40 1.34
CA ARG A 47 -0.86 -14.26 1.95
C ARG A 47 -0.21 -12.90 1.70
N HIS A 48 -0.79 -12.07 0.84
CA HIS A 48 -0.21 -10.80 0.43
C HIS A 48 -0.82 -9.67 1.24
N VAL A 49 0.05 -8.78 1.74
CA VAL A 49 -0.35 -7.49 2.26
C VAL A 49 -0.24 -6.48 1.13
N LYS A 50 -1.31 -5.70 0.95
CA LYS A 50 -1.44 -4.69 -0.08
C LYS A 50 -1.89 -3.38 0.54
N TYR A 51 -1.63 -2.29 -0.16
CA TYR A 51 -1.94 -0.94 0.32
C TYR A 51 -2.64 -0.17 -0.78
N ASP A 52 -3.65 0.59 -0.41
CA ASP A 52 -4.17 1.64 -1.26
C ASP A 52 -3.28 2.88 -1.13
N ARG A 53 -2.91 3.49 -2.26
CA ARG A 53 -1.99 4.63 -2.27
C ARG A 53 -2.60 5.83 -1.56
N ASP A 54 -3.88 6.11 -1.80
CA ASP A 54 -4.53 7.32 -1.29
C ASP A 54 -4.76 7.19 0.21
N ASP A 55 -5.11 6.01 0.70
CA ASP A 55 -5.22 5.73 2.14
C ASP A 55 -3.88 5.91 2.87
N VAL A 56 -2.79 5.41 2.29
CA VAL A 56 -1.45 5.59 2.86
C VAL A 56 -1.06 7.06 2.95
N LEU A 57 -1.34 7.83 1.89
CA LEU A 57 -1.05 9.26 1.86
C LEU A 57 -1.95 10.05 2.83
N ALA A 58 -3.22 9.66 2.98
CA ALA A 58 -4.13 10.25 3.96
C ALA A 58 -3.60 10.02 5.38
N TRP A 59 -3.26 8.77 5.72
CA TRP A 59 -2.65 8.43 7.01
C TRP A 59 -1.38 9.25 7.28
N ALA A 60 -0.46 9.34 6.32
CA ALA A 60 0.78 10.07 6.50
C ALA A 60 0.56 11.57 6.81
N ARG A 61 -0.48 12.18 6.22
CA ARG A 61 -0.88 13.56 6.51
C ARG A 61 -1.42 13.73 7.93
N GLU A 62 -2.17 12.75 8.43
CA GLU A 62 -2.71 12.75 9.80
C GLU A 62 -1.61 12.60 10.86
N GLN A 63 -0.49 11.95 10.53
CA GLN A 63 0.66 11.79 11.43
C GLN A 63 1.55 13.04 11.55
N ARG A 64 1.21 14.15 10.88
CA ARG A 64 1.99 15.38 10.97
C ARG A 64 1.85 16.00 12.37
N HIS A 65 2.89 15.87 13.17
CA HIS A 65 3.02 16.60 14.43
C HIS A 65 3.56 18.01 14.11
N GLY A 66 2.92 19.05 14.66
CA GLY A 66 3.32 20.45 14.53
C GLY A 66 4.35 20.86 15.57
#